data_AF-A4Z0U2-F1
#
_entry.id   AF-A4Z0U2-F1
#
_cell.length_a   1.000
_cell.length_b   1.000
_cell.length_c   1.000
_cell.angle_alpha   90.00
_cell.angle_beta   90.00
_cell.angle_gamma   90.00
#
_symmetry.space_group_name_H-M   'P 1'
#
loop_
_entity.id
_entity.type
_entity.pdbx_description
1 polymer ?
#
loop_
_entity_poly.entity_id
_entity_poly.type
_entity_poly.pdbx_seq_one_letter_code
_entity_poly.pdbx_strand_id
1 'polypeptide(L)'
;MRAILLALAVIAAAAPELGWAQSKSGTKAPANETRYFTALDGLMDGNADVILKETRQGKTVTAATLDVCYPVAKNSDRKDRFVVNLTVNGQTLTGATQSNGAKEPVTVKLTRKPTGDNFEFRGQIVIGKTVTEVASTDNADVSEKEFQESQSNDDGITAQPKDFTDVSPEAVSVRLKLDAVPDFLKSLKGEHVEVSLSSLIVSCDALRAGEQTISMTVDPERAGALIAKARATTGVVTAGWTAGTVEMDRTIRFAAADWRDGDKINRDKLANAISDVLAKTYAAKPTSAAWNPVTGKLKLTLKRPSQLMPSLDLTDVIELTGLVSPDKPGGADALILWISSPTTTTVDESSAAKLILSDESSGDEESDARDDSGTIEELAKAFKAKRWDADNSVWK
;
A
#
# COMPACT_ATOMS: atom_id res chain seq x y z
N MET A 1 -60.02 -13.16 55.71
CA MET A 1 -60.15 -12.49 57.02
C MET A 1 -59.63 -11.07 56.90
N ARG A 2 -60.45 -10.10 57.34
CA ARG A 2 -60.14 -8.68 57.64
C ARG A 2 -59.56 -7.85 56.48
N ALA A 3 -60.34 -7.09 55.70
CA ALA A 3 -61.24 -5.96 56.03
C ALA A 3 -60.50 -4.67 56.43
N ILE A 4 -61.06 -3.56 55.93
CA ILE A 4 -61.10 -2.17 56.45
C ILE A 4 -60.46 -1.16 55.47
N LEU A 5 -61.26 -0.54 54.58
CA LEU A 5 -62.04 0.73 54.74
C LEU A 5 -61.15 1.94 54.37
N LEU A 6 -61.55 3.09 53.79
CA LEU A 6 -62.78 3.84 53.52
C LEU A 6 -62.33 4.96 52.53
N ALA A 7 -63.00 5.18 51.39
CA ALA A 7 -64.08 6.18 51.17
C ALA A 7 -63.60 7.59 50.72
N LEU A 8 -63.96 7.99 49.49
CA LEU A 8 -65.04 8.94 49.08
C LEU A 8 -64.52 10.39 48.93
N ALA A 9 -64.42 10.93 47.70
CA ALA A 9 -65.47 11.53 46.85
C ALA A 9 -65.58 13.06 47.11
N VAL A 10 -65.71 13.98 46.12
CA VAL A 10 -66.90 14.23 45.30
C VAL A 10 -66.65 15.40 44.30
N ILE A 11 -66.96 15.15 43.01
CA ILE A 11 -67.75 15.93 42.00
C ILE A 11 -67.38 17.39 41.59
N ALA A 12 -67.22 17.61 40.28
CA ALA A 12 -67.96 18.61 39.49
C ALA A 12 -67.90 18.32 37.98
N ALA A 13 -69.05 18.45 37.31
CA ALA A 13 -69.34 18.03 35.94
C ALA A 13 -69.12 19.15 34.90
N ALA A 14 -68.88 18.77 33.63
CA ALA A 14 -69.53 19.33 32.43
C ALA A 14 -68.92 18.72 31.14
N ALA A 15 -69.74 18.06 30.33
CA ALA A 15 -69.57 18.00 28.86
C ALA A 15 -70.20 19.31 28.29
N PRO A 16 -69.88 19.83 27.08
CA PRO A 16 -69.74 19.06 25.83
C PRO A 16 -68.81 19.66 24.73
N GLU A 17 -68.91 19.09 23.52
CA GLU A 17 -68.60 19.68 22.19
C GLU A 17 -67.16 19.57 21.62
N LEU A 18 -67.04 18.66 20.66
CA LEU A 18 -66.31 18.73 19.38
C LEU A 18 -65.41 19.97 19.16
N GLY A 19 -64.11 19.78 19.36
CA GLY A 19 -63.05 20.61 18.78
C GLY A 19 -62.06 19.75 18.02
N TRP A 20 -62.21 19.65 16.69
CA TRP A 20 -61.17 19.15 15.81
C TRP A 20 -59.98 20.11 15.86
N ALA A 21 -59.04 19.87 16.76
CA ALA A 21 -57.74 20.50 16.69
C ALA A 21 -56.98 19.86 15.53
N GLN A 22 -56.93 20.54 14.38
CA GLN A 22 -55.88 20.34 13.39
C GLN A 22 -54.54 20.55 14.11
N SER A 23 -53.94 19.48 14.61
CA SER A 23 -52.51 19.42 14.82
C SER A 23 -51.88 19.65 13.45
N LYS A 24 -51.49 20.90 13.17
CA LYS A 24 -50.52 21.23 12.14
C LYS A 24 -49.38 20.24 12.32
N SER A 25 -49.27 19.28 11.40
CA SER A 25 -48.07 18.50 11.23
C SER A 25 -46.96 19.53 11.03
N GLY A 26 -46.15 19.75 12.06
CA GLY A 26 -44.93 20.51 11.92
C GLY A 26 -44.14 19.81 10.82
N THR A 27 -44.06 20.43 9.65
CA THR A 27 -43.20 19.97 8.57
C THR A 27 -41.81 19.90 9.18
N LYS A 28 -41.32 18.68 9.42
CA LYS A 28 -39.95 18.46 9.86
C LYS A 28 -39.07 19.27 8.91
N ALA A 29 -38.25 20.17 9.44
CA ALA A 29 -37.30 20.91 8.62
C ALA A 29 -36.53 19.88 7.76
N PRO A 30 -36.31 20.14 6.45
CA PRO A 30 -35.62 19.20 5.61
C PRO A 30 -34.29 18.84 6.27
N ALA A 31 -34.04 17.55 6.46
CA ALA A 31 -32.79 17.08 7.03
C ALA A 31 -31.65 17.56 6.14
N ASN A 32 -30.56 18.03 6.76
CA ASN A 32 -29.34 18.34 6.03
C ASN A 32 -28.73 17.02 5.55
N GLU A 33 -28.43 16.93 4.26
CA GLU A 33 -27.75 15.79 3.66
C GLU A 33 -26.37 16.21 3.16
N THR A 34 -25.38 15.34 3.34
CA THR A 34 -24.04 15.51 2.76
C THR A 34 -23.89 14.61 1.56
N ARG A 35 -23.47 15.20 0.43
CA ARG A 35 -23.22 14.52 -0.84
C ARG A 35 -21.80 14.80 -1.31
N TYR A 36 -21.20 13.84 -1.99
CA TYR A 36 -19.85 13.94 -2.52
C TYR A 36 -19.85 13.74 -4.02
N PHE A 37 -19.10 14.58 -4.72
CA PHE A 37 -18.62 14.27 -6.07
C PHE A 37 -17.16 13.90 -5.94
N THR A 38 -16.78 12.71 -6.40
CA THR A 38 -15.40 12.19 -6.32
C THR A 38 -14.64 12.32 -7.64
N ALA A 39 -15.27 12.93 -8.64
CA ALA A 39 -14.65 13.30 -9.90
C ALA A 39 -15.31 14.58 -10.43
N LEU A 40 -14.53 15.40 -11.13
CA LEU A 40 -15.01 16.50 -11.96
C LEU A 40 -14.20 16.50 -13.26
N ASP A 41 -14.79 15.95 -14.32
CA ASP A 41 -14.13 15.83 -15.63
C ASP A 41 -13.53 17.15 -16.15
N GLY A 42 -12.38 17.03 -16.80
CA GLY A 42 -11.70 18.14 -17.47
C GLY A 42 -10.86 19.03 -16.55
N LEU A 43 -10.84 18.79 -15.23
CA LEU A 43 -9.96 19.56 -14.35
C LEU A 43 -8.49 19.15 -14.53
N MET A 44 -7.65 20.12 -14.89
CA MET A 44 -6.20 19.98 -15.11
C MET A 44 -5.84 18.85 -16.07
N ASP A 45 -6.47 18.88 -17.25
CA ASP A 45 -6.31 17.85 -18.29
C ASP A 45 -6.65 16.43 -17.80
N GLY A 46 -7.53 16.32 -16.80
CA GLY A 46 -7.96 15.04 -16.21
C GLY A 46 -6.98 14.45 -15.20
N ASN A 47 -5.92 15.17 -14.82
CA ASN A 47 -4.88 14.65 -13.91
C ASN A 47 -5.08 15.09 -12.44
N ALA A 48 -6.17 15.79 -12.14
CA ALA A 48 -6.51 16.17 -10.77
C ALA A 48 -7.47 15.15 -10.14
N ASP A 49 -7.22 14.85 -8.88
CA ASP A 49 -8.15 14.14 -8.01
C ASP A 49 -8.99 15.18 -7.25
N VAL A 50 -10.31 15.07 -7.36
CA VAL A 50 -11.25 16.11 -6.92
C VAL A 50 -12.32 15.53 -6.04
N ILE A 51 -12.50 16.14 -4.87
CA ILE A 51 -13.62 15.86 -3.98
C ILE A 51 -14.38 17.18 -3.74
N LEU A 52 -15.61 17.24 -4.25
CA LEU A 52 -16.55 18.31 -3.91
C LEU A 52 -17.58 17.77 -2.92
N LYS A 53 -17.50 18.26 -1.69
CA LYS A 53 -18.47 17.99 -0.63
C LYS A 53 -19.54 19.07 -0.65
N GLU A 54 -20.80 18.69 -0.77
CA GLU A 54 -21.94 19.59 -0.64
C GLU A 54 -22.77 19.21 0.60
N THR A 55 -23.21 20.22 1.34
CA THR A 55 -24.31 20.08 2.30
C THR A 55 -25.56 20.67 1.67
N ARG A 56 -26.65 19.91 1.69
CA ARG A 56 -27.91 20.28 1.05
C ARG A 56 -29.05 20.27 2.04
N GLN A 57 -29.97 21.21 1.86
CA GLN A 57 -31.29 21.22 2.50
C GLN A 57 -32.34 21.04 1.40
N GLY A 58 -32.78 19.79 1.19
CA GLY A 58 -33.55 19.43 -0.01
C GLY A 58 -32.70 19.62 -1.27
N LYS A 59 -33.19 20.40 -2.24
CA LYS A 59 -32.46 20.69 -3.50
C LYS A 59 -31.48 21.87 -3.39
N THR A 60 -31.48 22.59 -2.27
CA THR A 60 -30.67 23.79 -2.08
C THR A 60 -29.33 23.42 -1.46
N VAL A 61 -28.23 23.80 -2.11
CA VAL A 61 -26.88 23.70 -1.52
C VAL A 61 -26.73 24.82 -0.49
N THR A 62 -26.33 24.48 0.73
CA THR A 62 -26.17 25.44 1.84
C THR A 62 -24.70 25.62 2.22
N ALA A 63 -23.85 24.65 1.91
CA ALA A 63 -22.40 24.75 2.06
C ALA A 63 -21.72 23.85 1.02
N ALA A 64 -20.52 24.23 0.59
CA ALA A 64 -19.70 23.40 -0.27
C ALA A 64 -18.21 23.55 0.08
N THR A 65 -17.48 22.46 0.04
CA THR A 65 -16.02 22.41 0.22
C THR A 65 -15.43 21.66 -0.95
N LEU A 66 -14.46 22.27 -1.63
CA LEU A 66 -13.72 21.65 -2.72
C LEU A 66 -12.31 21.31 -2.24
N ASP A 67 -11.93 20.05 -2.38
CA ASP A 67 -10.61 19.51 -2.12
C ASP A 67 -10.03 18.97 -3.42
N VAL A 68 -8.96 19.62 -3.91
CA VAL A 68 -8.31 19.26 -5.16
C VAL A 68 -6.87 18.90 -4.87
N CYS A 69 -6.47 17.72 -5.32
CA CYS A 69 -5.10 17.26 -5.39
C CYS A 69 -4.67 17.17 -6.86
N TYR A 70 -3.52 17.73 -7.20
CA TYR A 70 -3.12 17.90 -8.60
C TYR A 70 -1.60 17.84 -8.79
N PRO A 71 -1.11 17.43 -9.97
CA PRO A 71 0.31 17.49 -10.29
C PRO A 71 0.75 18.94 -10.45
N VAL A 72 1.91 19.30 -9.89
CA VAL A 72 2.42 20.68 -9.93
C VAL A 72 2.94 21.10 -11.31
N ALA A 73 3.16 20.14 -12.20
CA ALA A 73 3.55 20.35 -13.58
C ALA A 73 3.08 19.16 -14.44
N LYS A 74 2.99 19.39 -15.75
CA LYS A 74 2.68 18.33 -16.71
C LYS A 74 3.71 17.19 -16.58
N ASN A 75 3.21 15.95 -16.52
CA ASN A 75 4.02 14.73 -16.35
C ASN A 75 4.86 14.70 -15.06
N SER A 76 4.41 15.36 -13.99
CA SER A 76 5.09 15.33 -12.69
C SER A 76 4.34 14.45 -11.69
N ASP A 77 5.07 13.57 -11.02
CA ASP A 77 4.55 12.81 -9.86
C ASP A 77 4.40 13.68 -8.61
N ARG A 78 5.05 14.85 -8.59
CA ARG A 78 4.93 15.78 -7.47
C ARG A 78 3.54 16.41 -7.51
N LYS A 79 2.79 16.21 -6.44
CA LYS A 79 1.45 16.75 -6.26
C LYS A 79 1.43 17.88 -5.24
N ASP A 80 0.50 18.80 -5.42
CA ASP A 80 0.07 19.76 -4.40
C ASP A 80 -1.44 19.59 -4.20
N ARG A 81 -1.96 20.15 -3.10
CA ARG A 81 -3.36 20.07 -2.72
C ARG A 81 -3.82 21.42 -2.24
N PHE A 82 -5.08 21.76 -2.48
CA PHE A 82 -5.74 22.85 -1.77
C PHE A 82 -7.13 22.43 -1.33
N VAL A 83 -7.58 23.00 -0.21
CA VAL A 83 -8.95 22.87 0.27
C VAL A 83 -9.54 24.27 0.38
N VAL A 84 -10.74 24.46 -0.18
CA VAL A 84 -11.44 25.74 -0.17
C VAL A 84 -12.89 25.55 0.25
N ASN A 85 -13.33 26.36 1.23
CA ASN A 85 -14.74 26.51 1.53
C ASN A 85 -15.35 27.49 0.52
N LEU A 86 -16.38 27.04 -0.17
CA LEU A 86 -17.03 27.79 -1.23
C LEU A 86 -18.25 28.54 -0.67
N THR A 87 -18.30 29.84 -0.96
CA THR A 87 -19.49 30.66 -0.78
C THR A 87 -20.53 30.24 -1.81
N VAL A 88 -21.71 29.86 -1.34
CA VAL A 88 -22.82 29.42 -2.18
C VAL A 88 -23.74 30.62 -2.47
N ASN A 89 -23.90 30.97 -3.75
CA ASN A 89 -24.82 32.00 -4.21
C ASN A 89 -25.69 31.45 -5.34
N GLY A 90 -26.84 30.88 -4.98
CA GLY A 90 -27.70 30.14 -5.90
C GLY A 90 -26.96 28.95 -6.49
N GLN A 91 -26.71 28.99 -7.79
CA GLN A 91 -25.95 27.96 -8.52
C GLN A 91 -24.44 28.24 -8.57
N THR A 92 -24.00 29.42 -8.13
CA THR A 92 -22.59 29.81 -8.19
C THR A 92 -21.89 29.42 -6.89
N LEU A 93 -20.72 28.79 -7.01
CA LEU A 93 -19.83 28.43 -5.92
C LEU A 93 -18.50 29.18 -6.10
N THR A 94 -18.14 30.05 -5.17
CA THR A 94 -16.89 30.82 -5.24
C THR A 94 -16.06 30.70 -3.98
N GLY A 95 -14.74 30.70 -4.13
CA GLY A 95 -13.84 30.68 -2.97
C GLY A 95 -12.43 31.09 -3.32
N ALA A 96 -11.65 31.41 -2.30
CA ALA A 96 -10.23 31.66 -2.41
C ALA A 96 -9.50 30.98 -1.24
N THR A 97 -8.31 30.46 -1.52
CA THR A 97 -7.44 29.80 -0.54
C THR A 97 -5.99 29.88 -0.99
N GLN A 98 -5.11 29.10 -0.38
CA GLN A 98 -3.77 28.83 -0.90
C GLN A 98 -3.55 27.32 -1.05
N SER A 99 -2.66 26.92 -1.96
CA SER A 99 -2.18 25.55 -2.00
C SER A 99 -1.40 25.19 -0.72
N ASN A 100 -1.32 23.90 -0.40
CA ASN A 100 -0.75 23.43 0.84
C ASN A 100 0.78 23.44 0.79
N GLY A 101 1.37 22.98 -0.32
CA GLY A 101 2.80 22.88 -0.51
C GLY A 101 3.41 24.21 -0.91
N ALA A 102 3.13 24.67 -2.13
CA ALA A 102 3.76 25.86 -2.71
C ALA A 102 3.20 27.19 -2.15
N LYS A 103 2.08 27.14 -1.41
CA LYS A 103 1.37 28.32 -0.90
C LYS A 103 0.92 29.28 -2.01
N GLU A 104 0.64 28.75 -3.19
CA GLU A 104 0.17 29.55 -4.32
C GLU A 104 -1.26 30.03 -4.07
N PRO A 105 -1.60 31.28 -4.41
CA PRO A 105 -2.98 31.76 -4.29
C PRO A 105 -3.89 30.96 -5.22
N VAL A 106 -5.02 30.51 -4.69
CA VAL A 106 -6.03 29.76 -5.42
C VAL A 106 -7.34 30.53 -5.41
N THR A 107 -7.99 30.65 -6.57
CA THR A 107 -9.37 31.15 -6.67
C THR A 107 -10.21 30.15 -7.45
N VAL A 108 -11.44 29.93 -6.98
CA VAL A 108 -12.39 28.98 -7.56
C VAL A 108 -13.67 29.73 -7.87
N LYS A 109 -14.18 29.53 -9.09
CA LYS A 109 -15.51 29.96 -9.50
C LYS A 109 -16.14 28.86 -10.33
N LEU A 110 -17.14 28.19 -9.78
CA LEU A 110 -17.91 27.15 -10.44
C LEU A 110 -19.38 27.54 -10.49
N THR A 111 -20.06 27.09 -11.51
CA THR A 111 -21.51 27.17 -11.69
C THR A 111 -22.03 25.75 -11.80
N ARG A 112 -22.94 25.39 -10.91
CA ARG A 112 -23.56 24.08 -10.79
C ARG A 112 -24.95 24.09 -11.41
N LYS A 113 -25.20 23.19 -12.35
CA LYS A 113 -26.49 23.06 -13.03
C LYS A 113 -26.99 21.61 -12.92
N PRO A 114 -28.12 21.35 -12.23
CA PRO A 114 -28.75 20.04 -12.24
C PRO A 114 -29.24 19.65 -13.64
N THR A 115 -28.97 18.41 -14.05
CA THR A 115 -29.36 17.82 -15.33
C THR A 115 -29.97 16.43 -15.08
N GLY A 116 -31.26 16.42 -14.71
CA GLY A 116 -31.92 15.19 -14.27
C GLY A 116 -31.40 14.76 -12.89
N ASP A 117 -30.90 13.54 -12.80
CA ASP A 117 -30.28 12.99 -11.58
C ASP A 117 -28.77 13.32 -11.49
N ASN A 118 -28.19 13.85 -12.58
CA ASN A 118 -26.78 14.23 -12.66
C ASN A 118 -26.59 15.76 -12.57
N PHE A 119 -25.33 16.18 -12.56
CA PHE A 119 -24.95 17.58 -12.42
C PHE A 119 -23.87 17.99 -13.42
N GLU A 120 -24.01 19.20 -13.95
CA GLU A 120 -23.03 19.88 -14.78
C GLU A 120 -22.31 20.95 -13.94
N PHE A 121 -20.98 20.98 -14.02
CA PHE A 121 -20.12 21.99 -13.40
C PHE A 121 -19.31 22.73 -14.46
N ARG A 122 -19.47 24.06 -14.50
CA ARG A 122 -18.70 24.94 -15.40
C ARG A 122 -18.02 26.07 -14.65
N GLY A 123 -16.85 26.48 -15.10
CA GLY A 123 -16.21 27.68 -14.57
C GLY A 123 -14.70 27.65 -14.71
N GLN A 124 -14.01 28.16 -13.70
CA GLN A 124 -12.55 28.26 -13.71
C GLN A 124 -11.97 28.08 -12.31
N ILE A 125 -10.81 27.43 -12.28
CA ILE A 125 -9.92 27.39 -11.13
C ILE A 125 -8.63 28.07 -11.54
N VAL A 126 -8.18 29.02 -10.73
CA VAL A 126 -6.91 29.73 -10.94
C VAL A 126 -5.97 29.38 -9.81
N ILE A 127 -4.77 28.90 -10.15
CA ILE A 127 -3.70 28.58 -9.21
C ILE A 127 -2.46 29.37 -9.61
N GLY A 128 -2.03 30.30 -8.77
CA GLY A 128 -0.98 31.25 -9.11
C GLY A 128 -1.36 32.06 -10.35
N LYS A 129 -0.74 31.74 -11.49
CA LYS A 129 -1.00 32.37 -12.80
C LYS A 129 -1.72 31.45 -13.78
N THR A 130 -1.89 30.18 -13.43
CA THR A 130 -2.47 29.17 -14.30
C THR A 130 -3.99 29.17 -14.16
N VAL A 131 -4.69 29.34 -15.27
CA VAL A 131 -6.16 29.26 -15.34
C VAL A 131 -6.54 27.92 -15.95
N THR A 132 -7.38 27.17 -15.27
CA THR A 132 -7.94 25.91 -15.75
C THR A 132 -9.45 26.09 -15.89
N GLU A 133 -9.95 25.91 -17.10
CA GLU A 133 -11.40 25.87 -17.34
C GLU A 133 -11.96 24.53 -16.83
N VAL A 134 -13.13 24.61 -16.19
CA VAL A 134 -13.89 23.44 -15.76
C VAL A 134 -15.09 23.31 -16.67
N ALA A 135 -15.25 22.16 -17.30
CA ALA A 135 -16.37 21.83 -18.16
C ALA A 135 -16.74 20.35 -17.97
N SER A 136 -17.26 20.04 -16.78
CA SER A 136 -17.69 18.69 -16.43
C SER A 136 -19.19 18.56 -16.63
N THR A 137 -19.63 17.73 -17.57
CA THR A 137 -21.03 17.75 -18.05
C THR A 137 -21.93 16.68 -17.45
N ASP A 138 -21.37 15.64 -16.83
CA ASP A 138 -22.14 14.51 -16.32
C ASP A 138 -21.53 13.95 -15.03
N ASN A 139 -22.01 14.44 -13.88
CA ASN A 139 -21.49 14.04 -12.57
C ASN A 139 -22.60 13.46 -11.71
N ALA A 140 -22.38 12.24 -11.22
CA ALA A 140 -23.18 11.64 -10.16
C ALA A 140 -22.56 11.94 -8.80
N ASP A 141 -23.40 12.07 -7.77
CA ASP A 141 -22.94 12.18 -6.39
C ASP A 141 -23.16 10.88 -5.62
N VAL A 142 -22.36 10.70 -4.58
CA VAL A 142 -22.48 9.60 -3.62
C VAL A 142 -22.86 10.15 -2.25
N SER A 143 -23.49 9.31 -1.44
CA SER A 143 -23.79 9.62 -0.05
C SER A 143 -22.52 9.66 0.80
N GLU A 144 -22.59 10.29 1.97
CA GLU A 144 -21.51 10.24 2.97
C GLU A 144 -21.11 8.80 3.30
N LYS A 145 -22.08 7.90 3.44
CA LYS A 145 -21.80 6.50 3.79
C LYS A 145 -20.98 5.82 2.70
N GLU A 146 -21.41 5.90 1.44
CA GLU A 146 -20.70 5.31 0.30
C GLU A 146 -19.30 5.92 0.15
N PHE A 147 -19.17 7.23 0.34
CA PHE A 147 -17.88 7.91 0.32
C PHE A 147 -16.95 7.35 1.40
N GLN A 148 -17.40 7.21 2.64
CA GLN A 148 -16.57 6.66 3.72
C GLN A 148 -16.21 5.19 3.50
N GLU A 149 -17.14 4.38 2.97
CA GLU A 149 -16.89 2.97 2.63
C GLU A 149 -15.87 2.80 1.49
N SER A 150 -15.72 3.81 0.63
CA SER A 150 -14.71 3.82 -0.44
C SER A 150 -13.30 4.22 0.00
N GLN A 151 -13.12 4.75 1.21
CA GLN A 151 -11.79 5.15 1.70
C GLN A 151 -10.98 3.94 2.20
N SER A 152 -9.83 3.65 1.59
CA SER A 152 -8.89 2.63 2.07
C SER A 152 -7.93 3.23 3.11
N ASN A 153 -7.79 2.58 4.26
CA ASN A 153 -6.92 3.04 5.36
C ASN A 153 -5.88 2.00 5.81
N ASP A 154 -5.85 0.81 5.19
CA ASP A 154 -4.93 -0.26 5.58
C ASP A 154 -3.57 -0.06 4.93
N ASP A 155 -2.53 0.07 5.75
CA ASP A 155 -1.14 0.14 5.30
C ASP A 155 -0.43 -1.21 5.34
N GLY A 156 -1.10 -2.26 5.83
CA GLY A 156 -0.53 -3.58 6.02
C GLY A 156 0.61 -3.63 7.05
N ILE A 157 0.76 -2.60 7.91
CA ILE A 157 1.87 -2.51 8.88
C ILE A 157 1.53 -3.31 10.13
N THR A 158 2.21 -4.44 10.30
CA THR A 158 2.16 -5.24 11.51
C THR A 158 3.32 -4.88 12.43
N ALA A 159 3.01 -4.20 13.53
CA ALA A 159 3.98 -3.67 14.47
C ALA A 159 4.81 -4.76 15.19
N GLN A 160 4.20 -5.89 15.53
CA GLN A 160 4.84 -7.01 16.24
C GLN A 160 4.19 -8.31 15.75
N PRO A 161 4.56 -8.79 14.55
CA PRO A 161 4.02 -10.04 14.05
C PRO A 161 4.47 -11.19 14.96
N LYS A 162 3.60 -12.19 15.13
CA LYS A 162 3.89 -13.39 15.93
C LYS A 162 5.06 -14.18 15.32
N ASP A 163 5.05 -14.28 14.00
CA ASP A 163 6.01 -14.94 13.12
C ASP A 163 5.89 -14.30 11.72
N PHE A 164 6.76 -14.69 10.79
CA PHE A 164 6.80 -14.13 9.44
C PHE A 164 5.94 -14.90 8.42
N THR A 165 4.83 -15.51 8.82
CA THR A 165 3.93 -16.19 7.87
C THR A 165 3.04 -15.22 7.10
N ASP A 166 2.70 -14.08 7.70
CA ASP A 166 1.76 -13.09 7.14
C ASP A 166 2.46 -11.80 6.66
N VAL A 167 3.72 -11.62 7.04
CA VAL A 167 4.57 -10.47 6.68
C VAL A 167 6.00 -10.94 6.44
N SER A 168 6.78 -10.20 5.66
CA SER A 168 8.13 -10.62 5.30
C SER A 168 9.19 -10.02 6.24
N PRO A 169 10.23 -10.80 6.61
CA PRO A 169 11.23 -10.41 7.60
C PRO A 169 12.09 -9.20 7.19
N GLU A 170 12.27 -8.98 5.88
CA GLU A 170 13.04 -7.89 5.29
C GLU A 170 12.22 -6.62 5.02
N ALA A 171 10.90 -6.76 4.93
CA ALA A 171 10.00 -5.70 4.50
C ALA A 171 9.52 -4.88 5.69
N VAL A 172 9.96 -3.62 5.74
CA VAL A 172 9.65 -2.69 6.83
C VAL A 172 9.00 -1.45 6.24
N SER A 173 7.92 -0.98 6.85
CA SER A 173 7.31 0.30 6.49
C SER A 173 7.12 1.18 7.71
N VAL A 174 7.18 2.49 7.47
CA VAL A 174 7.02 3.53 8.48
C VAL A 174 6.02 4.55 7.96
N ARG A 175 4.90 4.71 8.67
CA ARG A 175 3.92 5.76 8.43
C ARG A 175 4.31 7.00 9.23
N LEU A 176 4.46 8.14 8.57
CA LEU A 176 4.85 9.41 9.18
C LEU A 176 3.92 10.53 8.78
N LYS A 177 3.83 11.58 9.60
CA LYS A 177 3.28 12.87 9.18
C LYS A 177 4.09 13.45 8.03
N LEU A 178 3.42 14.11 7.08
CA LEU A 178 4.05 14.63 5.86
C LEU A 178 5.23 15.59 6.13
N ASP A 179 5.14 16.39 7.19
CA ASP A 179 6.19 17.34 7.58
C ASP A 179 7.44 16.65 8.16
N ALA A 180 7.30 15.44 8.70
CA ALA A 180 8.41 14.65 9.24
C ALA A 180 9.13 13.79 8.19
N VAL A 181 8.51 13.52 7.04
CA VAL A 181 9.07 12.65 5.98
C VAL A 181 10.47 13.10 5.52
N PRO A 182 10.73 14.39 5.21
CA PRO A 182 12.05 14.79 4.70
C PRO A 182 13.18 14.54 5.70
N ASP A 183 12.94 14.77 6.98
CA ASP A 183 13.97 14.58 8.01
C ASP A 183 14.15 13.09 8.35
N PHE A 184 13.07 12.31 8.34
CA PHE A 184 13.17 10.86 8.42
C PHE A 184 14.02 10.29 7.27
N LEU A 185 13.74 10.65 6.01
CA LEU A 185 14.52 10.20 4.84
C LEU A 185 15.98 10.66 4.90
N LYS A 186 16.27 11.87 5.39
CA LYS A 186 17.65 12.31 5.62
C LYS A 186 18.35 11.44 6.67
N SER A 187 17.65 11.01 7.71
CA SER A 187 18.19 10.16 8.77
C SER A 187 18.54 8.73 8.31
N LEU A 188 18.00 8.30 7.16
CA LEU A 188 18.32 7.02 6.52
C LEU A 188 19.56 7.09 5.62
N LYS A 189 20.08 8.29 5.32
CA LYS A 189 21.27 8.42 4.47
C LYS A 189 22.48 7.77 5.15
N GLY A 190 23.14 6.87 4.43
CA GLY A 190 24.28 6.11 4.94
C GLY A 190 23.90 4.90 5.80
N GLU A 191 22.61 4.69 6.07
CA GLU A 191 22.13 3.46 6.70
C GLU A 191 22.07 2.33 5.67
N HIS A 192 22.26 1.09 6.13
CA HIS A 192 22.12 -0.10 5.28
C HIS A 192 20.64 -0.50 5.12
N VAL A 193 19.88 0.37 4.46
CA VAL A 193 18.46 0.22 4.13
C VAL A 193 18.23 0.62 2.68
N GLU A 194 17.36 -0.11 1.99
CA GLU A 194 16.89 0.23 0.66
C GLU A 194 15.51 0.86 0.78
N VAL A 195 15.34 2.08 0.27
CA VAL A 195 14.05 2.79 0.28
C VAL A 195 13.36 2.60 -1.07
N SER A 196 12.09 2.18 -1.05
CA SER A 196 11.31 2.03 -2.28
C SER A 196 11.05 3.40 -2.92
N LEU A 197 11.49 3.58 -4.16
CA LEU A 197 11.30 4.82 -4.91
C LEU A 197 9.82 5.18 -5.07
N SER A 198 8.95 4.19 -5.29
CA SER A 198 7.51 4.42 -5.44
C SER A 198 6.88 4.98 -4.15
N SER A 199 7.41 4.61 -2.99
CA SER A 199 6.92 5.12 -1.70
C SER A 199 7.30 6.60 -1.44
N LEU A 200 8.20 7.18 -2.25
CA LEU A 200 8.53 8.60 -2.17
C LEU A 200 7.49 9.49 -2.85
N ILE A 201 6.66 8.90 -3.73
CA ILE A 201 5.59 9.62 -4.41
C ILE A 201 4.40 9.74 -3.44
N VAL A 202 4.05 10.97 -3.08
CA VAL A 202 2.91 11.24 -2.20
C VAL A 202 1.61 11.10 -2.99
N SER A 203 0.76 10.15 -2.61
CA SER A 203 -0.58 10.01 -3.20
C SER A 203 -1.52 11.14 -2.75
N CYS A 204 -2.64 11.33 -3.45
CA CYS A 204 -3.66 12.28 -3.03
C CYS A 204 -4.29 11.89 -1.69
N ASP A 205 -4.47 10.60 -1.45
CA ASP A 205 -4.95 10.09 -0.17
C ASP A 205 -3.96 10.37 0.97
N ALA A 206 -2.66 10.20 0.74
CA ALA A 206 -1.63 10.58 1.70
C ALA A 206 -1.64 12.09 2.00
N LEU A 207 -1.79 12.94 0.96
CA LEU A 207 -1.97 14.38 1.13
C LEU A 207 -3.25 14.76 1.90
N ARG A 208 -4.30 13.94 1.81
CA ARG A 208 -5.56 14.10 2.54
C ARG A 208 -5.45 13.67 3.99
N ALA A 209 -4.85 12.51 4.24
CA ALA A 209 -4.59 11.95 5.56
C ALA A 209 -3.57 12.79 6.35
N GLY A 210 -2.69 13.53 5.65
CA GLY A 210 -1.59 14.25 6.29
C GLY A 210 -0.44 13.33 6.69
N GLU A 211 -0.43 12.09 6.18
CA GLU A 211 0.48 11.02 6.52
C GLU A 211 0.96 10.32 5.25
N GLN A 212 2.20 9.84 5.24
CA GLN A 212 2.80 9.08 4.15
C GLN A 212 3.51 7.85 4.71
N THR A 213 3.36 6.72 4.01
CA THR A 213 4.08 5.49 4.32
C THR A 213 5.33 5.39 3.46
N ILE A 214 6.49 5.27 4.11
CA ILE A 214 7.77 4.98 3.46
C ILE A 214 8.04 3.49 3.60
N SER A 215 8.18 2.83 2.46
CA SER A 215 8.45 1.39 2.38
C SER A 215 9.93 1.14 2.16
N MET A 216 10.46 0.17 2.90
CA MET A 216 11.89 -0.11 2.96
C MET A 216 12.15 -1.62 2.95
N THR A 217 13.27 -2.01 2.35
CA THR A 217 13.84 -3.35 2.45
C THR A 217 15.13 -3.26 3.25
N VAL A 218 15.27 -4.11 4.26
CA VAL A 218 16.45 -4.15 5.12
C VAL A 218 16.78 -5.60 5.46
N ASP A 219 18.06 -5.86 5.71
CA ASP A 219 18.51 -7.11 6.30
C ASP A 219 17.68 -7.47 7.56
N PRO A 220 17.08 -8.67 7.62
CA PRO A 220 16.28 -9.12 8.75
C PRO A 220 16.96 -9.01 10.11
N GLU A 221 18.29 -9.18 10.18
CA GLU A 221 19.03 -9.03 11.44
C GLU A 221 19.05 -7.58 11.95
N ARG A 222 18.74 -6.59 11.09
CA ARG A 222 18.67 -5.16 11.43
C ARG A 222 17.25 -4.59 11.47
N ALA A 223 16.26 -5.31 10.92
CA ALA A 223 14.87 -4.83 10.82
C ALA A 223 14.30 -4.35 12.16
N GLY A 224 14.47 -5.15 13.23
CA GLY A 224 13.96 -4.80 14.57
C GLY A 224 14.57 -3.51 15.12
N ALA A 225 15.87 -3.29 14.93
CA ALA A 225 16.55 -2.08 15.38
C ALA A 225 16.14 -0.85 14.56
N LEU A 226 15.96 -1.00 13.24
CA LEU A 226 15.43 0.06 12.37
C LEU A 226 14.03 0.48 12.79
N ILE A 227 13.14 -0.48 13.06
CA ILE A 227 11.77 -0.19 13.53
C ILE A 227 11.80 0.51 14.89
N ALA A 228 12.64 0.06 15.82
CA ALA A 228 12.78 0.71 17.12
C ALA A 228 13.27 2.18 16.98
N LYS A 229 14.27 2.42 16.13
CA LYS A 229 14.76 3.78 15.80
C LYS A 229 13.65 4.63 15.17
N ALA A 230 12.89 4.08 14.23
CA ALA A 230 11.78 4.78 13.59
C ALA A 230 10.72 5.17 14.63
N ARG A 231 10.27 4.26 15.50
CA ARG A 231 9.27 4.57 16.55
C ARG A 231 9.71 5.66 17.52
N ALA A 232 11.02 5.83 17.73
CA ALA A 232 11.57 6.90 18.56
C ALA A 232 11.64 8.26 17.82
N THR A 233 11.38 8.31 16.52
CA THR A 233 11.47 9.52 15.70
C THR A 233 10.17 10.33 15.77
N THR A 234 10.29 11.62 16.07
CA THR A 234 9.14 12.55 16.09
C THR A 234 8.42 12.57 14.75
N GLY A 235 7.09 12.47 14.77
CA GLY A 235 6.26 12.48 13.58
C GLY A 235 5.98 11.11 12.97
N VAL A 236 6.60 10.04 13.48
CA VAL A 236 6.18 8.66 13.16
C VAL A 236 4.83 8.36 13.82
N VAL A 237 3.91 7.80 13.04
CA VAL A 237 2.57 7.36 13.44
C VAL A 237 2.60 5.88 13.75
N THR A 238 3.17 5.07 12.85
CA THR A 238 3.38 3.63 13.06
C THR A 238 4.62 3.16 12.30
N ALA A 239 5.22 2.06 12.77
CA ALA A 239 6.36 1.41 12.13
C ALA A 239 6.33 -0.09 12.43
N GLY A 240 6.56 -0.92 11.42
CA GLY A 240 6.47 -2.37 11.55
C GLY A 240 6.85 -3.10 10.27
N TRP A 241 6.54 -4.39 10.25
CA TRP A 241 6.73 -5.25 9.09
C TRP A 241 5.51 -5.22 8.18
N THR A 242 5.73 -5.46 6.89
CA THR A 242 4.67 -5.54 5.87
C THR A 242 4.83 -6.80 5.03
N ALA A 243 3.88 -7.07 4.14
CA ALA A 243 4.11 -8.01 3.05
C ALA A 243 5.35 -7.58 2.22
N GLY A 244 6.06 -8.56 1.68
CA GLY A 244 7.31 -8.36 0.95
C GLY A 244 7.55 -9.48 -0.05
N THR A 245 8.83 -9.82 -0.28
CA THR A 245 9.22 -10.79 -1.32
C THR A 245 9.11 -12.24 -0.87
N VAL A 246 9.03 -12.49 0.43
CA VAL A 246 9.00 -13.85 0.97
C VAL A 246 7.60 -14.45 0.80
N GLU A 247 7.51 -15.42 -0.10
CA GLU A 247 6.33 -16.25 -0.29
C GLU A 247 6.48 -17.60 0.42
N MET A 248 5.43 -18.03 1.11
CA MET A 248 5.53 -19.18 2.00
C MET A 248 5.70 -20.51 1.26
N ASP A 249 5.17 -20.64 0.04
CA ASP A 249 5.26 -21.86 -0.77
C ASP A 249 6.70 -22.18 -1.20
N ARG A 250 7.56 -21.16 -1.28
CA ARG A 250 9.00 -21.28 -1.56
C ARG A 250 9.88 -21.13 -0.33
N THR A 251 9.30 -21.28 0.86
CA THR A 251 9.99 -21.12 2.14
C THR A 251 10.05 -22.44 2.90
N ILE A 252 11.22 -22.73 3.48
CA ILE A 252 11.42 -23.85 4.41
C ILE A 252 11.79 -23.33 5.79
N ARG A 253 11.41 -24.05 6.85
CA ARG A 253 11.73 -23.71 8.25
C ARG A 253 12.57 -24.80 8.90
N PHE A 254 13.72 -24.45 9.46
CA PHE A 254 14.66 -25.40 10.06
C PHE A 254 15.21 -24.90 11.40
N ALA A 255 15.76 -25.82 12.20
CA ALA A 255 16.36 -25.48 13.48
C ALA A 255 17.62 -24.62 13.28
N ALA A 256 17.79 -23.57 14.08
CA ALA A 256 18.84 -22.57 13.87
C ALA A 256 20.21 -22.97 14.44
N ALA A 257 20.26 -23.89 15.40
CA ALA A 257 21.44 -24.18 16.21
C ALA A 257 22.69 -24.51 15.36
N ASP A 258 22.52 -25.28 14.29
CA ASP A 258 23.63 -25.68 13.41
C ASP A 258 24.05 -24.58 12.42
N TRP A 259 23.31 -23.47 12.34
CA TRP A 259 23.48 -22.42 11.31
C TRP A 259 23.84 -21.06 11.88
N ARG A 260 24.23 -21.02 13.15
CA ARG A 260 24.64 -19.81 13.86
C ARG A 260 26.06 -19.91 14.37
N ASP A 261 26.72 -18.77 14.41
CA ASP A 261 27.98 -18.57 15.14
C ASP A 261 27.68 -17.63 16.33
N GLY A 262 27.38 -18.22 17.48
CA GLY A 262 26.84 -17.48 18.62
C GLY A 262 25.46 -16.88 18.29
N ASP A 263 25.32 -15.56 18.44
CA ASP A 263 24.04 -14.87 18.22
C ASP A 263 23.77 -14.55 16.73
N LYS A 264 24.76 -14.71 15.84
CA LYS A 264 24.66 -14.34 14.43
C LYS A 264 24.40 -15.53 13.53
N ILE A 265 23.68 -15.27 12.45
CA ILE A 265 23.52 -16.26 11.38
C ILE A 265 24.86 -16.46 10.65
N ASN A 266 25.30 -17.71 10.49
CA ASN A 266 26.51 -18.03 9.74
C ASN A 266 26.22 -18.04 8.23
N ARG A 267 26.35 -16.86 7.64
CA ARG A 267 26.03 -16.57 6.22
C ARG A 267 26.85 -17.37 5.23
N ASP A 268 28.14 -17.58 5.50
CA ASP A 268 29.02 -18.32 4.60
C ASP A 268 28.68 -19.82 4.61
N LYS A 269 28.42 -20.38 5.79
CA LYS A 269 27.97 -21.77 5.93
C LYS A 269 26.65 -22.01 5.20
N LEU A 270 25.70 -21.09 5.34
CA LEU A 270 24.42 -21.15 4.64
C LEU A 270 24.59 -21.03 3.13
N ALA A 271 25.34 -20.04 2.65
CA ALA A 271 25.56 -19.84 1.22
C ALA A 271 26.19 -21.07 0.57
N ASN A 272 27.18 -21.69 1.21
CA ASN A 272 27.80 -22.92 0.72
C ASN A 272 26.80 -24.08 0.69
N ALA A 273 26.07 -24.32 1.78
CA ALA A 273 25.11 -25.42 1.85
C ALA A 273 23.97 -25.27 0.83
N ILE A 274 23.44 -24.05 0.66
CA ILE A 274 22.41 -23.77 -0.35
C ILE A 274 22.99 -24.00 -1.74
N SER A 275 24.16 -23.43 -2.04
CA SER A 275 24.83 -23.59 -3.35
C SER A 275 25.07 -25.06 -3.70
N ASP A 276 25.49 -25.88 -2.74
CA ASP A 276 25.76 -27.31 -2.94
C ASP A 276 24.49 -28.11 -3.26
N VAL A 277 23.37 -27.77 -2.62
CA VAL A 277 22.07 -28.40 -2.92
C VAL A 277 21.59 -27.98 -4.30
N LEU A 278 21.64 -26.68 -4.61
CA LEU A 278 21.20 -26.17 -5.90
C LEU A 278 22.08 -26.67 -7.05
N ALA A 279 23.39 -26.82 -6.85
CA ALA A 279 24.31 -27.41 -7.82
C ALA A 279 23.87 -28.80 -8.27
N LYS A 280 23.48 -29.64 -7.30
CA LYS A 280 22.99 -31.00 -7.58
C LYS A 280 21.63 -30.97 -8.25
N THR A 281 20.72 -30.13 -7.72
CA THR A 281 19.34 -29.99 -8.22
C THR A 281 19.31 -29.58 -9.68
N TYR A 282 20.13 -28.59 -10.06
CA TYR A 282 20.19 -28.09 -11.43
C TYR A 282 21.20 -28.78 -12.34
N ALA A 283 21.94 -29.78 -11.82
CA ALA A 283 23.11 -30.37 -12.49
C ALA A 283 24.08 -29.29 -13.01
N ALA A 284 24.35 -28.29 -12.17
CA ALA A 284 25.11 -27.08 -12.48
C ALA A 284 26.27 -26.88 -11.50
N LYS A 285 27.21 -26.01 -11.87
CA LYS A 285 28.34 -25.62 -11.02
C LYS A 285 28.11 -24.22 -10.46
N PRO A 286 28.17 -24.02 -9.14
CA PRO A 286 28.14 -22.68 -8.55
C PRO A 286 29.32 -21.86 -9.04
N THR A 287 29.06 -20.64 -9.51
CA THR A 287 30.10 -19.70 -9.94
C THR A 287 30.20 -18.50 -9.01
N SER A 288 29.13 -18.14 -8.30
CA SER A 288 29.16 -17.09 -7.29
C SER A 288 28.06 -17.26 -6.25
N ALA A 289 28.35 -16.79 -5.04
CA ALA A 289 27.41 -16.63 -3.95
C ALA A 289 27.77 -15.34 -3.21
N ALA A 290 26.85 -14.37 -3.17
CA ALA A 290 27.11 -13.06 -2.60
C ALA A 290 25.91 -12.53 -1.80
N TRP A 291 26.16 -12.17 -0.54
CA TRP A 291 25.18 -11.52 0.30
C TRP A 291 25.14 -10.02 0.02
N ASN A 292 23.94 -9.49 -0.22
CA ASN A 292 23.73 -8.05 -0.27
C ASN A 292 23.78 -7.50 1.17
N PRO A 293 24.74 -6.63 1.52
CA PRO A 293 24.89 -6.13 2.87
C PRO A 293 23.75 -5.20 3.29
N VAL A 294 22.96 -4.65 2.34
CA VAL A 294 21.83 -3.75 2.60
C VAL A 294 20.56 -4.54 2.92
N THR A 295 20.22 -5.52 2.07
CA THR A 295 18.93 -6.24 2.17
C THR A 295 19.04 -7.60 2.82
N GLY A 296 20.26 -8.11 3.04
CA GLY A 296 20.48 -9.46 3.56
C GLY A 296 20.13 -10.58 2.56
N LYS A 297 19.80 -10.26 1.31
CA LYS A 297 19.50 -11.25 0.26
C LYS A 297 20.79 -11.90 -0.26
N LEU A 298 20.76 -13.21 -0.48
CA LEU A 298 21.83 -14.00 -1.09
C LEU A 298 21.59 -14.11 -2.59
N LYS A 299 22.48 -13.55 -3.42
CA LYS A 299 22.50 -13.81 -4.87
C LYS A 299 23.36 -15.05 -5.15
N LEU A 300 22.81 -16.01 -5.88
CA LEU A 300 23.48 -17.22 -6.34
C LEU A 300 23.52 -17.25 -7.86
N THR A 301 24.67 -17.62 -8.43
CA THR A 301 24.79 -17.88 -9.87
C THR A 301 25.42 -19.25 -10.07
N LEU A 302 24.77 -20.08 -10.87
CA LEU A 302 25.24 -21.40 -11.28
C LEU A 302 25.34 -21.47 -12.80
N LYS A 303 26.24 -22.29 -13.32
CA LYS A 303 26.39 -22.53 -14.76
C LYS A 303 26.37 -24.00 -15.11
N ARG A 304 25.74 -24.33 -16.24
CA ARG A 304 25.78 -25.66 -16.85
C ARG A 304 25.85 -25.58 -18.38
N PRO A 305 26.35 -26.62 -19.07
CA PRO A 305 26.25 -26.68 -20.52
C PRO A 305 24.79 -26.65 -20.98
N SER A 306 24.47 -25.75 -21.91
CA SER A 306 23.13 -25.67 -22.49
C SER A 306 22.85 -26.90 -23.34
N GLN A 307 21.64 -27.44 -23.22
CA GLN A 307 21.20 -28.60 -24.02
C GLN A 307 20.49 -28.19 -25.32
N LEU A 308 20.27 -26.89 -25.55
CA LEU A 308 19.54 -26.38 -26.72
C LEU A 308 20.24 -26.72 -28.04
N MET A 309 21.57 -26.53 -28.09
CA MET A 309 22.39 -26.87 -29.24
C MET A 309 23.80 -27.28 -28.76
N PRO A 310 24.01 -28.54 -28.39
CA PRO A 310 25.27 -28.99 -27.78
C PRO A 310 26.51 -28.73 -28.64
N SER A 311 26.37 -28.67 -29.97
CA SER A 311 27.48 -28.38 -30.90
C SER A 311 28.01 -26.95 -30.83
N LEU A 312 27.30 -26.03 -30.18
CA LEU A 312 27.70 -24.64 -30.03
C LEU A 312 28.36 -24.34 -28.68
N ASP A 313 28.50 -25.35 -27.82
CA ASP A 313 29.10 -25.21 -26.48
C ASP A 313 28.52 -24.03 -25.67
N LEU A 314 27.23 -23.74 -25.86
CA LEU A 314 26.54 -22.68 -25.15
C LEU A 314 26.42 -23.01 -23.66
N THR A 315 26.32 -21.97 -22.84
CA THR A 315 26.24 -22.09 -21.38
C THR A 315 24.93 -21.51 -20.88
N ASP A 316 24.20 -22.29 -20.08
CA ASP A 316 23.09 -21.79 -19.30
C ASP A 316 23.64 -21.15 -18.01
N VAL A 317 23.28 -19.90 -17.77
CA VAL A 317 23.51 -19.15 -16.54
C VAL A 317 22.21 -19.09 -15.76
N ILE A 318 22.21 -19.71 -14.59
CA ILE A 318 21.06 -19.83 -13.69
C ILE A 318 21.29 -18.88 -12.52
N GLU A 319 20.40 -17.91 -12.33
CA GLU A 319 20.43 -16.99 -11.19
C GLU A 319 19.26 -17.26 -10.24
N LEU A 320 19.56 -17.26 -8.93
CA LEU A 320 18.57 -17.35 -7.87
C LEU A 320 18.86 -16.30 -6.79
N THR A 321 17.80 -15.88 -6.11
CA THR A 321 17.90 -15.05 -4.91
C THR A 321 17.38 -15.84 -3.71
N GLY A 322 18.10 -15.82 -2.59
CA GLY A 322 17.67 -16.37 -1.32
C GLY A 322 17.58 -15.32 -0.23
N LEU A 323 16.84 -15.63 0.82
CA LEU A 323 16.83 -14.86 2.07
C LEU A 323 16.77 -15.83 3.24
N VAL A 324 17.67 -15.65 4.21
CA VAL A 324 17.64 -16.39 5.48
C VAL A 324 17.36 -15.42 6.61
N SER A 325 16.44 -15.78 7.48
CA SER A 325 16.09 -14.97 8.64
C SER A 325 15.59 -15.83 9.79
N PRO A 326 15.54 -15.30 11.03
CA PRO A 326 14.73 -15.89 12.08
C PRO A 326 13.27 -16.06 11.64
N ASP A 327 12.58 -17.09 12.13
CA ASP A 327 11.17 -17.33 11.79
C ASP A 327 10.18 -16.32 12.39
N LYS A 328 10.66 -15.49 13.33
CA LYS A 328 9.89 -14.43 14.01
C LYS A 328 10.80 -13.31 14.50
N PRO A 329 10.25 -12.10 14.78
CA PRO A 329 11.03 -11.00 15.33
C PRO A 329 11.78 -11.39 16.62
N GLY A 330 13.09 -11.18 16.64
CA GLY A 330 13.95 -11.50 17.80
C GLY A 330 14.09 -13.01 18.11
N GLY A 331 13.60 -13.89 17.25
CA GLY A 331 13.72 -15.34 17.43
C GLY A 331 15.15 -15.86 17.23
N ALA A 332 15.51 -16.90 17.99
CA ALA A 332 16.81 -17.56 17.88
C ALA A 332 16.71 -19.05 17.52
N ASP A 333 15.59 -19.72 17.82
CA ASP A 333 15.46 -21.18 17.78
C ASP A 333 15.34 -21.76 16.37
N ALA A 334 14.69 -21.03 15.46
CA ALA A 334 14.43 -21.48 14.11
C ALA A 334 14.73 -20.38 13.08
N LEU A 335 15.11 -20.82 11.89
CA LEU A 335 15.31 -19.98 10.72
C LEU A 335 14.31 -20.37 9.65
N ILE A 336 13.98 -19.40 8.81
CA ILE A 336 13.34 -19.62 7.52
C ILE A 336 14.35 -19.33 6.39
N LEU A 337 14.27 -20.13 5.33
CA LEU A 337 14.97 -19.90 4.06
C LEU A 337 13.91 -19.79 2.97
N TRP A 338 13.84 -18.61 2.36
CA TRP A 338 13.11 -18.39 1.10
C TRP A 338 14.10 -18.42 -0.07
N ILE A 339 13.70 -19.02 -1.19
CA ILE A 339 14.47 -19.05 -2.45
C ILE A 339 13.53 -18.68 -3.59
N SER A 340 13.92 -17.72 -4.43
CA SER A 340 13.18 -17.30 -5.61
C SER A 340 13.06 -18.43 -6.64
N SER A 341 12.14 -18.28 -7.59
CA SER A 341 12.21 -19.07 -8.83
C SER A 341 13.52 -18.75 -9.58
N PRO A 342 14.13 -19.73 -10.27
CA PRO A 342 15.35 -19.50 -11.03
C PRO A 342 15.08 -18.70 -12.30
N THR A 343 15.99 -17.78 -12.63
CA THR A 343 16.06 -17.19 -13.96
C THR A 343 17.23 -17.82 -14.72
N THR A 344 16.94 -18.40 -15.89
CA THR A 344 17.95 -19.02 -16.75
C THR A 344 18.12 -18.21 -18.02
N THR A 345 19.36 -17.88 -18.36
CA THR A 345 19.75 -17.24 -19.61
C THR A 345 20.80 -18.08 -20.32
N THR A 346 20.79 -18.13 -21.64
CA THR A 346 21.79 -18.88 -22.42
C THR A 346 22.76 -17.91 -23.09
N VAL A 347 24.05 -18.16 -22.94
CA VAL A 347 25.13 -17.30 -23.46
C VAL A 347 26.20 -18.12 -24.18
N ASP A 348 26.84 -17.50 -25.17
CA ASP A 348 28.08 -17.99 -25.77
C ASP A 348 29.29 -17.40 -25.03
N GLU A 349 29.96 -18.22 -24.22
CA GLU A 349 31.14 -17.80 -23.46
C GLU A 349 32.47 -18.02 -24.22
N SER A 350 32.44 -18.49 -25.48
CA SER A 350 33.64 -18.86 -26.23
C SER A 350 34.63 -17.71 -26.37
N SER A 351 35.92 -17.96 -26.20
CA SER A 351 36.94 -16.88 -26.33
C SER A 351 37.15 -16.40 -27.76
N ALA A 352 36.47 -16.99 -28.74
CA ALA A 352 36.56 -16.70 -30.17
C ALA A 352 35.41 -15.78 -30.63
N ALA A 353 35.03 -15.84 -31.91
CA ALA A 353 33.85 -15.14 -32.39
C ALA A 353 32.59 -15.72 -31.73
N LYS A 354 31.90 -14.91 -30.93
CA LYS A 354 30.72 -15.29 -30.14
C LYS A 354 29.42 -15.03 -30.88
N LEU A 355 28.44 -15.90 -30.68
CA LEU A 355 27.05 -15.59 -30.96
C LEU A 355 26.51 -14.59 -29.94
N ILE A 356 25.82 -13.57 -30.45
CA ILE A 356 25.03 -12.65 -29.61
C ILE A 356 23.61 -13.19 -29.62
N LEU A 357 23.14 -13.65 -28.47
CA LEU A 357 21.82 -14.21 -28.30
C LEU A 357 20.91 -13.16 -27.67
N SER A 358 19.77 -12.89 -28.31
CA SER A 358 18.70 -12.08 -27.73
C SER A 358 17.66 -13.02 -27.13
N ASP A 359 17.37 -12.86 -25.84
CA ASP A 359 16.28 -13.56 -25.18
C ASP A 359 15.03 -12.67 -25.18
N GLU A 360 14.12 -12.93 -26.12
CA GLU A 360 12.84 -12.20 -26.23
C GLU A 360 11.77 -12.73 -25.26
N SER A 361 12.06 -13.75 -24.45
CA SER A 361 11.09 -14.39 -23.54
C SER A 361 10.79 -13.61 -22.25
N SER A 362 11.24 -12.36 -22.14
CA SER A 362 11.02 -11.50 -20.97
C SER A 362 9.69 -10.70 -21.00
N GLY A 363 8.81 -10.98 -21.96
CA GLY A 363 7.66 -10.10 -22.28
C GLY A 363 6.24 -10.63 -22.10
N ASP A 364 5.99 -11.94 -21.92
CA ASP A 364 4.63 -12.47 -21.80
C ASP A 364 4.45 -13.23 -20.47
N GLU A 365 3.45 -12.82 -19.69
CA GLU A 365 3.06 -13.35 -18.37
C GLU A 365 2.46 -14.77 -18.37
N GLU A 366 2.75 -15.56 -19.41
CA GLU A 366 2.53 -17.01 -19.42
C GLU A 366 3.81 -17.74 -19.84
N SER A 367 4.96 -17.36 -19.27
CA SER A 367 6.12 -18.24 -19.35
C SER A 367 5.77 -19.53 -18.62
N ASP A 368 5.70 -20.65 -19.37
CA ASP A 368 5.64 -22.01 -18.81
C ASP A 368 6.46 -22.04 -17.54
N ALA A 369 5.82 -22.33 -16.39
CA ALA A 369 6.48 -22.38 -15.09
C ALA A 369 7.75 -23.23 -15.23
N ARG A 370 8.90 -22.56 -15.37
CA ARG A 370 10.17 -23.22 -15.65
C ARG A 370 10.37 -24.18 -14.49
N ASP A 371 10.45 -25.46 -14.81
CA ASP A 371 10.51 -26.57 -13.85
C ASP A 371 11.46 -26.24 -12.69
N ASP A 372 10.88 -26.03 -11.50
CA ASP A 372 11.63 -25.73 -10.27
C ASP A 372 12.50 -26.92 -9.83
N SER A 373 12.48 -28.03 -10.57
CA SER A 373 13.34 -29.21 -10.42
C SER A 373 13.28 -29.81 -9.01
N GLY A 374 12.17 -29.57 -8.29
CA GLY A 374 12.02 -29.97 -6.88
C GLY A 374 12.89 -29.19 -5.89
N THR A 375 13.38 -28.00 -6.23
CA THR A 375 14.33 -27.19 -5.42
C THR A 375 13.94 -27.09 -3.95
N ILE A 376 12.69 -26.72 -3.66
CA ILE A 376 12.20 -26.56 -2.29
C ILE A 376 12.20 -27.90 -1.53
N GLU A 377 11.91 -29.00 -2.22
CA GLU A 377 11.94 -30.35 -1.61
C GLU A 377 13.36 -30.79 -1.27
N GLU A 378 14.31 -30.60 -2.18
CA GLU A 378 15.71 -30.98 -1.97
C GLU A 378 16.38 -30.12 -0.90
N LEU A 379 16.07 -28.82 -0.85
CA LEU A 379 16.49 -27.96 0.25
C LEU A 379 15.87 -28.42 1.58
N ALA A 380 14.58 -28.75 1.62
CA ALA A 380 13.95 -29.22 2.83
C ALA A 380 14.60 -30.51 3.36
N LYS A 381 14.91 -31.47 2.48
CA LYS A 381 15.64 -32.70 2.84
C LYS A 381 17.03 -32.40 3.40
N ALA A 382 17.80 -31.58 2.70
CA ALA A 382 19.18 -31.26 3.08
C ALA A 382 19.26 -30.52 4.44
N PHE A 383 18.31 -29.63 4.70
CA PHE A 383 18.26 -28.83 5.93
C PHE A 383 17.47 -29.50 7.07
N LYS A 384 16.91 -30.70 6.84
CA LYS A 384 15.96 -31.35 7.77
C LYS A 384 14.83 -30.39 8.17
N ALA A 385 14.34 -29.65 7.19
CA ALA A 385 13.41 -28.55 7.37
C ALA A 385 11.97 -29.02 7.23
N LYS A 386 11.07 -28.21 7.78
CA LYS A 386 9.64 -28.25 7.53
C LYS A 386 9.29 -27.43 6.30
N ARG A 387 8.24 -27.83 5.59
CA ARG A 387 7.66 -27.06 4.47
C ARG A 387 6.36 -26.40 4.89
N TRP A 388 5.98 -25.35 4.18
CA TRP A 388 4.67 -24.74 4.36
C TRP A 388 3.57 -25.62 3.76
N ASP A 389 2.48 -25.81 4.50
CA ASP A 389 1.24 -26.44 4.06
C ASP A 389 0.21 -25.31 3.89
N ALA A 390 0.03 -24.84 2.65
CA ALA A 390 -0.82 -23.69 2.34
C ALA A 390 -2.29 -23.95 2.68
N ASP A 391 -2.77 -25.18 2.45
CA ASP A 391 -4.16 -25.58 2.72
C ASP A 391 -4.52 -25.44 4.20
N ASN A 392 -3.56 -25.71 5.08
CA ASN A 392 -3.76 -25.68 6.53
C ASN A 392 -3.10 -24.49 7.22
N SER A 393 -2.33 -23.68 6.48
CA SER A 393 -1.53 -22.56 6.98
C SER A 393 -0.60 -22.95 8.15
N VAL A 394 0.14 -24.05 8.00
CA VAL A 394 1.04 -24.58 9.04
C VAL A 394 2.37 -25.11 8.48
N TRP A 395 3.40 -25.17 9.33
CA TRP A 395 4.66 -25.84 9.03
C TRP A 395 4.56 -27.37 9.21
N LYS A 396 4.85 -28.13 8.16
CA LYS A 396 4.80 -29.60 8.13
C LYS A 396 6.18 -30.23 8.05
#